data_AF-A0A2G8JG32-F1
#
_entry.id   AF-A0A2G8JG32-F1
#
_cell.length_a   1.000
_cell.length_b   1.000
_cell.length_c   1.000
_cell.angle_alpha   90.00
_cell.angle_beta   90.00
_cell.angle_gamma   90.00
#
_symmetry.space_group_name_H-M   'P 1'
#
loop_
_entity.id
_entity.type
_entity.pdbx_description
1 polymer ?
#
loop_
_entity_poly.entity_id
_entity_poly.type
_entity_poly.pdbx_seq_one_letter_code
_entity_poly.pdbx_strand_id
1 'polypeptide(L)'
;MRHLEHEGRHSRRNVHHGERMSDIYVKGWLAGLDEKQETDVHYRSLNGTGNFNWRFVFEFDYIPPEQVMVITQKEHIWSLDKTEIRVPPTLIIQIWDNDKFSPDDFLGTLELNLNNMPASVKKAKKCSSSNSRPAGPT
;
A
#
# COMPACT_ATOMS: atom_id res chain seq x y z
N MET A 1 -14.12 5.89 18.17
CA MET A 1 -14.46 6.74 17.00
C MET A 1 -13.97 8.14 17.30
N ARG A 2 -12.76 8.49 16.84
CA ARG A 2 -12.28 9.88 16.83
C ARG A 2 -12.10 10.25 15.37
N HIS A 3 -12.98 11.09 14.86
CA HIS A 3 -12.79 11.80 13.61
C HIS A 3 -11.61 12.77 13.82
N LEU A 4 -10.52 12.55 13.10
CA LEU A 4 -9.50 13.57 12.86
C LEU A 4 -9.76 14.09 11.45
N GLU A 5 -10.46 15.21 11.36
CA GLU A 5 -10.51 16.02 10.15
C GLU A 5 -9.14 16.69 9.99
N HIS A 6 -8.29 16.11 9.15
CA HIS A 6 -7.17 16.84 8.60
C HIS A 6 -7.69 17.61 7.38
N GLU A 7 -7.87 18.93 7.55
CA GLU A 7 -8.12 19.85 6.45
C GLU A 7 -7.08 19.63 5.33
N GLY A 8 -7.58 19.23 4.17
CA GLY A 8 -6.76 19.00 2.99
C GLY A 8 -6.10 20.30 2.55
N ARG A 9 -4.77 20.35 2.58
CA ARG A 9 -4.01 21.33 1.81
C ARG A 9 -4.41 21.15 0.35
N HIS A 10 -5.06 22.17 -0.20
CA HIS A 10 -5.33 22.26 -1.62
C HIS A 10 -4.01 22.13 -2.39
N SER A 11 -3.87 21.00 -3.09
CA SER A 11 -2.88 20.72 -4.14
C SER A 11 -2.56 22.00 -4.91
N ARG A 12 -1.28 22.37 -4.96
CA ARG A 12 -0.77 23.36 -5.92
C ARG A 12 -0.65 22.66 -7.27
N ARG A 13 -1.82 22.38 -7.84
CA ARG A 13 -2.08 21.58 -9.04
C ARG A 13 -1.08 21.86 -10.16
N ASN A 14 -0.57 20.79 -10.77
CA ASN A 14 0.14 20.83 -12.05
C ASN A 14 -0.83 21.30 -13.15
N VAL A 15 -0.84 22.61 -13.44
CA VAL A 15 -1.61 23.22 -14.53
C VAL A 15 -0.68 23.38 -15.73
N HIS A 16 -0.82 22.50 -16.71
CA HIS A 16 -0.23 22.67 -18.02
C HIS A 16 -1.35 22.95 -19.03
N HIS A 17 -1.31 24.10 -19.71
CA HIS A 17 -2.32 24.54 -20.70
C HIS A 17 -3.75 24.77 -20.17
N GLY A 18 -3.94 24.98 -18.86
CA GLY A 18 -5.24 25.29 -18.26
C GLY A 18 -6.03 24.07 -17.78
N GLU A 19 -5.54 22.85 -18.05
CA GLU A 19 -6.12 21.60 -17.56
C GLU A 19 -5.42 21.14 -16.27
N ARG A 20 -6.20 20.64 -15.30
CA ARG A 20 -5.68 20.03 -14.07
C ARG A 20 -5.24 18.60 -14.39
N MET A 21 -3.97 18.27 -14.17
CA MET A 21 -3.44 16.92 -14.36
C MET A 21 -2.61 16.51 -13.13
N SER A 22 -2.53 15.20 -12.87
CA SER A 22 -1.65 14.64 -11.83
C SER A 22 -0.71 13.61 -12.44
N ASP A 23 0.54 13.58 -11.98
CA ASP A 23 1.59 12.64 -12.40
C ASP A 23 1.73 11.60 -11.28
N ILE A 24 0.95 10.52 -11.31
CA ILE A 24 0.75 9.66 -10.14
C ILE A 24 1.65 8.43 -10.10
N TYR A 25 2.02 7.99 -8.91
CA TYR A 25 2.73 6.73 -8.69
C TYR A 25 2.29 6.06 -7.38
N VAL A 26 2.60 4.76 -7.26
CA VAL A 26 2.12 3.92 -6.14
C VAL A 26 3.30 3.33 -5.39
N LYS A 27 3.27 3.45 -4.05
CA LYS A 27 4.20 2.78 -3.12
C LYS A 27 3.50 1.62 -2.42
N GLY A 28 4.22 0.54 -2.17
CA GLY A 28 3.72 -0.65 -1.49
C GLY A 28 4.75 -1.30 -0.58
N TRP A 29 4.34 -1.73 0.62
CA TRP A 29 5.18 -2.51 1.54
C TRP A 29 4.37 -3.34 2.52
N LEU A 30 4.99 -4.36 3.11
CA LEU A 30 4.41 -5.10 4.24
C LEU A 30 4.75 -4.42 5.56
N ALA A 31 3.76 -4.25 6.43
CA ALA A 31 3.93 -3.61 7.73
C ALA A 31 4.98 -4.34 8.58
N GLY A 32 5.97 -3.58 9.06
CA GLY A 32 7.07 -4.07 9.88
C GLY A 32 8.30 -4.57 9.09
N LEU A 33 8.21 -4.70 7.77
CA LEU A 33 9.39 -4.86 6.90
C LEU A 33 9.86 -3.48 6.41
N ASP A 34 11.18 -3.33 6.29
CA ASP A 34 11.78 -2.10 5.76
C ASP A 34 11.69 -2.01 4.23
N GLU A 35 11.45 -3.14 3.56
CA GLU A 35 11.36 -3.21 2.11
C GLU A 35 10.12 -2.48 1.57
N LYS A 36 10.37 -1.35 0.89
CA LYS A 36 9.36 -0.59 0.15
C LYS A 36 9.63 -0.71 -1.34
N GLN A 37 8.56 -0.93 -2.10
CA GLN A 37 8.60 -0.97 -3.55
C GLN A 37 7.72 0.15 -4.10
N GLU A 38 8.04 0.67 -5.29
CA GLU A 38 7.27 1.70 -5.97
C GLU A 38 7.16 1.43 -7.46
N THR A 39 6.09 1.94 -8.07
CA THR A 39 5.87 1.86 -9.51
C THR A 39 6.66 2.94 -10.24
N ASP A 40 6.64 2.88 -11.57
CA ASP A 40 6.90 4.04 -12.41
C ASP A 40 5.80 5.12 -12.25
N VAL A 41 6.10 6.32 -12.75
CA VAL A 41 5.19 7.47 -12.72
C VAL A 41 4.27 7.42 -13.93
N HIS A 42 2.96 7.39 -13.68
CA HIS A 42 1.94 7.54 -14.69
C HIS A 42 1.64 9.02 -14.93
N TYR A 43 2.20 9.56 -16.01
CA TYR A 43 2.09 10.97 -16.35
C TYR A 43 0.71 11.36 -16.86
N ARG A 44 0.29 12.58 -16.52
CA ARG A 44 -0.90 13.28 -17.04
C ARG A 44 -2.20 12.50 -16.86
N SER A 45 -2.47 12.04 -15.63
CA SER A 45 -3.80 11.58 -15.26
C SER A 45 -4.78 12.75 -15.31
N LEU A 46 -5.61 12.80 -16.38
CA LEU A 46 -6.53 13.91 -16.65
C LEU A 46 -7.85 13.81 -15.86
N ASN A 47 -8.27 12.60 -15.49
CA ASN A 47 -9.56 12.31 -14.85
C ASN A 47 -9.42 11.52 -13.54
N GLY A 48 -8.22 11.52 -12.94
CA GLY A 48 -7.92 10.75 -11.74
C GLY A 48 -7.80 9.23 -11.97
N THR A 49 -7.79 8.78 -13.22
CA THR A 49 -7.53 7.37 -13.56
C THR A 49 -6.04 7.16 -13.83
N GLY A 50 -5.46 6.12 -13.25
CA GLY A 50 -4.12 5.62 -13.58
C GLY A 50 -4.18 4.16 -13.97
N ASN A 51 -3.32 3.74 -14.90
CA ASN A 51 -3.16 2.33 -15.25
C ASN A 51 -1.70 1.93 -15.03
N PHE A 52 -1.52 0.90 -14.22
CA PHE A 52 -0.22 0.36 -13.84
C PHE A 52 -0.19 -1.12 -14.18
N ASN A 53 0.83 -1.54 -14.91
CA ASN A 53 1.13 -2.95 -15.14
C ASN A 53 2.31 -3.36 -14.25
N TRP A 54 2.10 -3.29 -12.93
CA TRP A 54 3.13 -3.54 -11.93
C TRP A 54 2.78 -4.73 -11.04
N ARG A 55 3.81 -5.39 -10.49
CA ARG A 55 3.65 -6.47 -9.52
C ARG A 55 4.55 -6.20 -8.32
N PHE A 56 3.93 -6.00 -7.16
CA PHE A 56 4.63 -6.02 -5.89
C PHE A 56 4.88 -7.47 -5.46
N VAL A 57 6.14 -7.82 -5.20
CA VAL A 57 6.55 -9.18 -4.80
C VAL A 57 7.39 -9.07 -3.55
N PHE A 58 6.89 -9.60 -2.44
CA PHE A 58 7.58 -9.55 -1.15
C PHE A 58 7.93 -10.96 -0.68
N GLU A 59 9.13 -11.13 -0.16
CA GLU A 59 9.55 -12.36 0.52
C GLU A 59 9.38 -12.17 2.04
N PHE A 60 8.68 -13.09 2.69
CA PHE A 60 8.50 -13.07 4.14
C PHE A 60 8.23 -14.45 4.72
N ASP A 61 8.65 -14.66 5.97
CA ASP A 61 8.36 -15.88 6.72
C ASP A 61 6.95 -15.82 7.29
N TYR A 62 6.20 -16.91 7.16
CA TYR A 62 4.79 -16.98 7.59
C TYR A 62 4.50 -18.28 8.34
N ILE A 63 3.77 -18.17 9.46
CA ILE A 63 3.34 -19.31 10.29
C ILE A 63 1.85 -19.56 10.03
N PRO A 64 1.48 -20.56 9.20
CA PRO A 64 0.08 -20.76 8.80
C PRO A 64 -0.91 -21.02 9.94
N PRO A 65 -0.57 -21.80 11.00
CA PRO A 65 -1.49 -22.03 12.12
C PRO A 65 -1.84 -20.76 12.90
N GLU A 66 -0.88 -19.84 13.04
CA GLU A 66 -1.04 -18.58 13.78
C GLU A 66 -1.51 -17.43 12.87
N GLN A 67 -1.44 -17.61 11.56
CA GLN A 67 -1.71 -16.60 10.54
C GLN A 67 -0.88 -15.32 10.71
N VAL A 68 0.39 -15.46 11.09
CA VAL A 68 1.32 -14.34 11.32
C VAL A 68 2.55 -14.42 10.43
N MET A 69 3.04 -13.25 10.04
CA MET A 69 4.37 -13.05 9.47
C MET A 69 5.39 -12.93 10.61
N VAL A 70 6.58 -13.49 10.41
CA VAL A 70 7.71 -13.38 11.34
C VAL A 70 8.68 -12.33 10.79
N ILE A 71 9.04 -11.38 11.64
CA ILE A 71 9.97 -10.29 11.32
C ILE A 71 11.16 -10.41 12.24
N THR A 72 12.35 -10.57 11.65
CA THR A 72 13.61 -10.55 12.42
C THR A 72 14.18 -9.15 12.40
N GLN A 73 14.17 -8.46 13.55
CA GLN A 73 14.82 -7.16 13.70
C GLN A 73 16.15 -7.31 14.45
N LYS A 74 17.17 -6.60 13.97
CA LYS A 74 18.40 -6.36 14.73
C LYS A 74 18.32 -4.94 15.27
N GLU A 75 18.49 -4.75 16.57
CA GLU A 75 18.47 -3.40 17.16
C GLU A 75 19.59 -2.51 16.61
N HIS A 76 20.75 -3.09 16.31
CA HIS A 76 21.84 -2.44 15.59
C HIS A 76 22.51 -3.41 14.61
N ILE A 77 23.17 -2.88 13.57
CA ILE A 77 23.90 -3.66 12.55
C ILE A 77 24.93 -4.63 13.18
N TRP A 78 25.44 -4.26 14.37
CA TRP A 78 26.43 -5.02 15.15
C TRP A 78 25.84 -5.81 16.34
N SER A 79 24.54 -5.70 16.60
CA SER A 79 23.90 -6.46 17.68
C SER A 79 23.83 -7.95 17.29
N LEU A 80 24.28 -8.80 18.22
CA LEU A 80 24.13 -10.26 18.12
C LEU A 80 22.67 -10.68 18.40
N ASP A 81 21.96 -9.88 19.20
CA ASP A 81 20.59 -10.15 19.59
C ASP A 81 19.64 -9.80 18.44
N LYS A 82 18.92 -10.83 17.99
CA LYS A 82 17.84 -10.73 17.01
C LYS A 82 16.53 -10.88 17.77
N THR A 83 15.65 -9.90 17.63
CA THR A 83 14.30 -10.01 18.16
C THR A 83 13.37 -10.43 17.03
N GLU A 84 12.65 -11.52 17.25
CA GLU A 84 11.60 -11.97 16.35
C GLU A 84 10.26 -11.40 16.81
N ILE A 85 9.57 -10.74 15.88
CA ILE A 85 8.25 -10.16 16.11
C ILE A 85 7.26 -10.89 15.22
N ARG A 86 6.11 -11.26 15.76
CA ARG A 86 5.00 -11.90 15.03
C ARG A 86 3.88 -10.90 14.83
N VAL A 87 3.53 -10.64 13.58
CA VAL A 87 2.49 -9.65 13.22
C VAL A 87 1.59 -10.19 12.11
N PRO A 88 0.33 -9.72 11.99
CA PRO A 88 -0.48 -10.03 10.82
C PRO A 88 0.17 -9.50 9.53
N PRO A 89 0.19 -10.27 8.43
CA PRO A 89 0.72 -9.82 7.15
C PRO A 89 -0.17 -8.71 6.57
N THR A 90 0.21 -7.46 6.78
CA THR A 90 -0.57 -6.28 6.37
C THR A 90 0.15 -5.54 5.26
N LEU A 91 -0.42 -5.54 4.05
CA LEU A 91 0.06 -4.77 2.90
C LEU A 91 -0.45 -3.33 2.99
N ILE A 92 0.47 -2.37 2.99
CA ILE A 92 0.17 -0.94 2.93
C ILE A 92 0.47 -0.47 1.51
N ILE A 93 -0.51 0.17 0.89
CA ILE A 93 -0.40 0.83 -0.41
C ILE A 93 -0.65 2.31 -0.24
N GLN A 94 0.13 3.15 -0.91
CA GLN A 94 -0.05 4.59 -0.95
C GLN A 94 0.02 5.11 -2.38
N ILE A 95 -0.77 6.15 -2.66
CA ILE A 95 -0.79 6.84 -3.95
C ILE A 95 -0.27 8.26 -3.73
N TRP A 96 0.60 8.72 -4.63
CA TRP A 96 1.29 10.00 -4.56
C TRP A 96 1.19 10.73 -5.91
N ASP A 97 1.12 12.06 -5.89
CA ASP A 97 1.29 12.95 -7.06
C ASP A 97 2.75 13.43 -7.09
N ASN A 98 3.44 13.18 -8.20
CA ASN A 98 4.83 13.56 -8.42
C ASN A 98 4.90 15.00 -8.91
N ASP A 99 5.28 15.90 -8.02
CA ASP A 99 5.35 17.32 -8.30
C ASP A 99 6.74 17.71 -8.78
N LYS A 100 6.82 18.37 -9.94
CA LYS A 100 8.12 18.76 -10.55
C LYS A 100 8.84 19.88 -9.79
N PHE A 101 8.09 20.69 -9.04
CA PHE A 101 8.60 21.91 -8.41
C PHE A 101 8.25 22.03 -6.91
N SER A 102 7.60 21.01 -6.35
CA SER A 102 7.25 20.89 -4.92
C SER A 102 7.54 19.46 -4.44
N PRO A 103 7.59 19.22 -3.12
CA PRO A 103 7.51 17.86 -2.61
C PRO A 103 6.24 17.16 -3.09
N ASP A 104 6.34 15.87 -3.39
CA ASP A 104 5.20 15.05 -3.82
C ASP A 104 4.02 15.12 -2.86
N ASP A 105 2.82 15.25 -3.41
CA ASP A 105 1.57 15.32 -2.67
C ASP A 105 1.05 13.89 -2.38
N PHE A 106 0.84 13.56 -1.10
CA PHE A 106 0.18 12.33 -0.70
C PHE A 106 -1.31 12.38 -1.05
N LEU A 107 -1.79 11.39 -1.82
CA LEU A 107 -3.19 11.35 -2.28
C LEU A 107 -4.06 10.39 -1.45
N GLY A 108 -3.49 9.30 -0.95
CA GLY A 108 -4.27 8.34 -0.16
C GLY A 108 -3.52 7.06 0.18
N THR A 109 -4.13 6.28 1.07
CA THR A 109 -3.60 4.99 1.52
C THR A 109 -4.67 3.92 1.59
N LEU A 110 -4.25 2.68 1.39
CA LEU A 110 -5.05 1.47 1.54
C LEU A 110 -4.24 0.46 2.37
N GLU A 111 -4.84 -0.07 3.43
CA GLU A 111 -4.25 -1.12 4.25
C GLU A 111 -5.04 -2.41 4.08
N LEU A 112 -4.34 -3.51 3.76
CA LEU A 112 -4.93 -4.81 3.47
C LEU A 112 -4.29 -5.88 4.34
N ASN A 113 -5.05 -6.46 5.27
CA ASN A 113 -4.64 -7.69 5.93
C ASN A 113 -4.75 -8.86 4.94
N LEU A 114 -3.62 -9.45 4.57
CA LEU A 114 -3.54 -10.50 3.56
C LEU A 114 -4.30 -11.78 3.95
N ASN A 115 -4.50 -12.02 5.25
CA ASN A 115 -5.29 -13.16 5.72
C ASN A 115 -6.79 -13.01 5.40
N ASN A 116 -7.26 -11.76 5.30
CA ASN A 116 -8.67 -11.43 5.11
C ASN A 116 -9.01 -11.12 3.64
N MET A 117 -8.06 -11.34 2.73
CA MET A 117 -8.27 -11.05 1.32
C MET A 117 -9.37 -11.92 0.73
N PRO A 118 -10.26 -11.35 -0.10
CA PRO A 118 -11.28 -12.12 -0.77
C PRO A 118 -10.65 -13.17 -1.68
N ALA A 119 -11.31 -14.32 -1.80
CA ALA A 119 -10.82 -15.38 -2.66
C ALA A 119 -10.73 -14.91 -4.12
N SER A 120 -9.67 -15.32 -4.82
CA SER A 120 -9.46 -14.96 -6.22
C SER A 120 -10.63 -15.44 -7.09
N VAL A 121 -11.11 -14.58 -7.97
CA VAL A 121 -12.16 -14.91 -8.94
C VAL A 121 -11.60 -14.92 -10.36
N LYS A 122 -12.00 -15.90 -11.18
CA LYS A 122 -11.52 -16.04 -12.57
C LYS A 122 -12.03 -14.97 -13.53
N LYS A 123 -13.06 -14.22 -13.14
CA LYS A 123 -13.72 -13.20 -13.99
C LYS A 123 -13.91 -11.94 -13.18
N ALA A 124 -13.50 -10.79 -13.73
CA ALA A 124 -13.63 -9.47 -13.08
C ALA A 124 -15.07 -9.17 -12.63
N LYS A 125 -16.07 -9.55 -13.43
CA LYS A 125 -17.50 -9.37 -13.11
C LYS A 125 -17.97 -10.09 -11.83
N LYS A 126 -17.18 -11.03 -11.30
CA LYS A 126 -17.47 -11.75 -10.06
C LYS A 126 -16.70 -11.19 -8.85
N CYS A 127 -15.85 -10.17 -9.06
CA CYS A 127 -15.13 -9.51 -7.98
C CYS A 127 -16.14 -8.63 -7.23
N SER A 128 -16.35 -8.91 -5.95
CA SER A 128 -17.23 -8.14 -5.06
C SER A 128 -16.48 -7.84 -3.78
N SER A 129 -16.67 -6.64 -3.24
CA SER A 129 -16.14 -6.22 -1.94
C SER A 129 -16.68 -7.05 -0.77
N SER A 130 -17.76 -7.81 -0.97
CA SER A 130 -18.41 -8.65 0.04
C SER A 130 -17.83 -10.07 0.20
N ASN A 131 -16.85 -10.48 -0.61
CA ASN A 131 -16.35 -11.87 -0.61
C ASN A 131 -15.20 -12.11 0.39
N SER A 132 -15.25 -11.50 1.57
CA SER A 132 -14.26 -11.79 2.63
C SER A 132 -14.34 -13.25 3.04
N ARG A 133 -13.18 -13.90 3.17
CA ARG A 133 -13.09 -15.28 3.69
C ARG A 133 -13.68 -15.29 5.11
N PRO A 134 -14.49 -16.30 5.50
CA PRO A 134 -14.91 -16.43 6.89
C PRO A 134 -13.65 -16.49 7.77
N ALA A 135 -13.66 -15.76 8.89
CA ALA A 135 -12.59 -15.82 9.87
C ALA A 135 -12.32 -17.29 10.22
N GLY A 136 -11.04 -17.69 10.25
CA GLY A 136 -10.65 -19.03 10.64
C GLY A 136 -11.20 -19.39 12.03
N PRO A 137 -11.27 -20.68 12.38
CA PRO A 137 -11.77 -21.09 13.70
C PRO A 137 -10.89 -20.48 14.81
N THR A 138 -11.54 -19.81 15.75
CA THR A 138 -10.99 -19.30 17.02
C THR A 138 -10.51 -20.42 17.92
#